data_AF-A0AAD5H0G8-F1
#
_entry.id   AF-A0AAD5H0G8-F1
#
_cell.length_a   1.000
_cell.length_b   1.000
_cell.length_c   1.000
_cell.angle_alpha   90.00
_cell.angle_beta   90.00
_cell.angle_gamma   90.00
#
_symmetry.space_group_name_H-M   'P 1'
#
loop_
_entity.id
_entity.type
_entity.pdbx_description
1 polymer ?
#
loop_
_entity_poly.entity_id
_entity_poly.type
_entity_poly.pdbx_seq_one_letter_code
_entity_poly.pdbx_strand_id
1 'polypeptide(L)'
;MQQLKALVAAKRKFVDFDYECKKTFLDQMEQMVEKFEVVMTRLRLADDSFSNAILQLLDVQMLEANINLAALMEAFKVEMKVMREMVQVQETSAATATLAALDQAWRQKFQGATRFKAMDAVFDDPAAMEGAQDPEYMKAGFEVFDDPSKLSNWRHKPRLYALLRKMLGQ
;
A
#
# COMPACT_ATOMS: atom_id res chain seq x y z
N MET A 1 -5.22 13.61 -2.12
CA MET A 1 -3.92 12.98 -2.44
C MET A 1 -2.88 13.12 -1.33
N GLN A 2 -2.63 14.31 -0.77
CA GLN A 2 -1.58 14.51 0.26
C GLN A 2 -1.84 13.72 1.56
N GLN A 3 -3.10 13.61 1.97
CA GLN A 3 -3.51 12.86 3.18
C GLN A 3 -3.37 11.34 3.02
N LEU A 4 -3.69 10.78 1.84
CA LEU A 4 -3.44 9.36 1.51
C LEU A 4 -1.94 9.05 1.58
N LYS A 5 -1.10 9.93 1.03
CA LYS A 5 0.36 9.78 1.10
C LYS A 5 0.86 9.79 2.55
N ALA A 6 0.34 10.69 3.38
CA ALA A 6 0.69 10.77 4.79
C ALA A 6 0.26 9.53 5.58
N LEU A 7 -0.94 9.00 5.32
CA LEU A 7 -1.45 7.78 5.97
C LEU A 7 -0.68 6.53 5.55
N VAL A 8 -0.40 6.37 4.25
CA VAL A 8 0.40 5.24 3.76
C VAL A 8 1.82 5.28 4.35
N ALA A 9 2.42 6.47 4.47
CA ALA A 9 3.71 6.63 5.14
C ALA A 9 3.63 6.38 6.65
N ALA A 10 2.56 6.81 7.31
CA ALA A 10 2.33 6.60 8.75
C ALA A 10 2.16 5.11 9.10
N LYS A 11 1.60 4.30 8.19
CA LYS A 11 1.49 2.84 8.32
C LYS A 11 2.83 2.18 8.70
N ARG A 12 3.96 2.72 8.23
CA ARG A 12 5.32 2.23 8.54
C ARG A 12 5.66 2.25 10.03
N LYS A 13 5.11 3.23 10.74
CA LYS A 13 5.35 3.47 12.17
C LYS A 13 4.20 2.96 13.03
N PHE A 14 3.23 2.27 12.43
CA PHE A 14 2.03 1.81 13.13
C PHE A 14 2.37 0.99 14.38
N VAL A 15 3.44 0.19 14.34
CA VAL A 15 3.92 -0.60 15.48
C VAL A 15 4.35 0.28 16.65
N ASP A 16 5.01 1.40 16.33
CA ASP A 16 5.61 2.32 17.27
C ASP A 16 4.62 3.39 17.76
N PHE A 17 3.40 3.40 17.23
CA PHE A 17 2.33 4.29 17.69
C PHE A 17 1.84 3.87 19.07
N ASP A 18 1.52 4.87 19.89
CA ASP A 18 0.71 4.65 21.08
C ASP A 18 -0.70 4.17 20.70
N TYR A 19 -1.44 3.70 21.71
CA TYR A 19 -2.78 3.14 21.54
C TYR A 19 -3.76 4.10 20.84
N GLU A 20 -3.80 5.38 21.25
CA GLU A 20 -4.70 6.38 20.69
C GLU A 20 -4.33 6.74 19.25
N CYS A 21 -3.02 6.79 18.94
CA CYS A 21 -2.51 6.97 17.59
C CYS A 21 -2.87 5.79 16.69
N LYS A 22 -2.76 4.54 17.17
CA LYS A 22 -3.17 3.34 16.40
C LYS A 22 -4.65 3.38 16.08
N LYS A 23 -5.49 3.73 17.05
CA LYS A 23 -6.94 3.85 16.87
C LYS A 23 -7.31 4.94 15.86
N THR A 24 -6.76 6.15 16.03
CA THR A 24 -6.98 7.28 15.12
C THR A 24 -6.51 6.97 13.70
N PHE A 25 -5.35 6.31 13.57
CA PHE A 25 -4.83 5.88 12.28
C PHE A 25 -5.79 4.93 11.55
N LEU A 26 -6.30 3.91 12.25
CA LEU A 26 -7.24 2.95 11.68
C LEU A 26 -8.55 3.60 11.28
N ASP A 27 -9.10 4.48 12.13
CA ASP A 27 -10.32 5.22 11.82
C ASP A 27 -10.16 6.07 10.56
N GLN A 28 -9.00 6.73 10.38
CA GLN A 28 -8.72 7.52 9.17
C GLN A 28 -8.53 6.65 7.92
N MET A 29 -7.87 5.49 8.05
CA MET A 29 -7.70 4.55 6.93
C MET A 29 -9.03 3.94 6.49
N GLU A 30 -9.89 3.57 7.43
CA GLU A 30 -11.22 3.01 7.14
C GLU A 30 -12.12 4.04 6.46
N GLN A 31 -12.18 5.28 6.97
CA GLN A 31 -12.94 6.35 6.32
C GLN A 31 -12.45 6.63 4.91
N MET A 32 -11.15 6.48 4.65
CA MET A 32 -10.59 6.68 3.33
C MET A 32 -10.99 5.57 2.36
N VAL A 33 -10.94 4.31 2.81
CA VAL A 33 -11.44 3.15 2.05
C VAL A 33 -12.92 3.35 1.71
N GLU A 34 -13.73 3.73 2.69
CA GLU A 34 -15.16 3.98 2.50
C GLU A 34 -15.41 5.12 1.49
N LYS A 35 -14.70 6.24 1.60
CA LYS A 35 -14.80 7.35 0.63
C LYS A 35 -14.44 6.90 -0.79
N PHE A 36 -13.41 6.07 -0.93
CA PHE A 36 -13.01 5.54 -2.23
C PHE A 36 -14.11 4.66 -2.83
N GLU A 37 -14.71 3.77 -2.02
CA GLU A 37 -15.85 2.95 -2.47
C GLU A 37 -17.05 3.78 -2.90
N VAL A 38 -17.37 4.84 -2.16
CA VAL A 38 -18.45 5.77 -2.53
C VAL A 38 -18.16 6.45 -3.86
N VAL A 39 -16.93 6.94 -4.08
CA VAL A 39 -16.55 7.57 -5.35
C VAL A 39 -16.63 6.57 -6.51
N MET A 40 -16.07 5.37 -6.35
CA MET A 40 -16.11 4.33 -7.38
C MET A 40 -17.55 3.91 -7.70
N THR A 41 -18.40 3.80 -6.68
CA THR A 41 -19.82 3.48 -6.86
C THR A 41 -20.54 4.60 -7.60
N ARG A 42 -20.30 5.87 -7.24
CA ARG A 42 -20.88 7.02 -7.94
C ARG A 42 -20.47 7.09 -9.40
N LEU A 43 -19.19 6.87 -9.71
CA LEU A 43 -18.70 6.83 -11.09
C LEU A 43 -19.39 5.72 -11.90
N ARG A 44 -19.58 4.54 -11.31
CA ARG A 44 -20.30 3.43 -11.95
C ARG A 44 -21.79 3.72 -12.15
N LEU A 45 -22.42 4.46 -11.24
CA LEU A 45 -23.84 4.79 -11.30
C LEU A 45 -24.16 6.00 -12.18
N ALA A 46 -23.21 6.92 -12.38
CA ALA A 46 -23.44 8.14 -13.15
C ALA A 46 -23.68 7.87 -14.64
N ASP A 47 -23.18 6.74 -15.16
CA ASP A 47 -23.38 6.23 -16.52
C ASP A 47 -23.21 7.29 -17.63
N ASP A 48 -22.29 8.24 -17.40
CA ASP A 48 -21.96 9.31 -18.34
C ASP A 48 -20.59 9.09 -18.97
N SER A 49 -20.35 9.75 -20.11
CA SER A 49 -19.13 9.57 -20.90
C SER A 49 -17.85 9.95 -20.15
N PHE A 50 -17.91 10.91 -19.23
CA PHE A 50 -16.77 11.32 -18.44
C PHE A 50 -16.47 10.31 -17.32
N SER A 51 -17.49 9.86 -16.59
CA SER A 51 -17.35 8.83 -15.57
C SER A 51 -16.84 7.50 -16.16
N ASN A 52 -17.33 7.11 -17.34
CA ASN A 52 -16.87 5.94 -18.06
C ASN A 52 -15.40 6.07 -18.51
N ALA A 53 -14.97 7.25 -18.96
CA ALA A 53 -13.57 7.49 -19.29
C ALA A 53 -12.64 7.40 -18.07
N ILE A 54 -13.09 7.89 -16.90
CA ILE A 54 -12.35 7.75 -15.64
C ILE A 54 -12.21 6.28 -15.24
N LEU A 55 -13.30 5.50 -15.32
CA LEU A 55 -13.27 4.08 -14.99
C LEU A 55 -12.36 3.30 -15.93
N GLN A 56 -12.41 3.59 -17.24
CA GLN A 56 -11.50 2.98 -18.22
C GLN A 56 -10.04 3.33 -17.94
N LEU A 57 -9.74 4.59 -17.62
CA LEU A 57 -8.38 4.99 -17.28
C LEU A 57 -7.86 4.24 -16.05
N LEU A 58 -8.69 4.14 -15.00
CA LEU A 58 -8.37 3.38 -13.79
C LEU A 58 -8.14 1.89 -14.11
N ASP A 59 -9.02 1.28 -14.89
CA ASP A 59 -8.88 -0.14 -15.26
C ASP A 59 -7.62 -0.38 -16.10
N VAL A 60 -7.30 0.50 -17.05
CA VAL A 60 -6.06 0.42 -17.85
C VAL A 60 -4.83 0.52 -16.95
N GLN A 61 -4.77 1.53 -16.08
CA GLN A 61 -3.65 1.70 -15.15
C GLN A 61 -3.46 0.48 -14.24
N MET A 62 -4.56 -0.11 -13.77
CA MET A 62 -4.52 -1.27 -12.89
C MET A 62 -4.12 -2.55 -13.65
N LEU A 63 -4.64 -2.75 -14.87
CA LEU A 63 -4.28 -3.86 -15.75
C LEU A 63 -2.81 -3.79 -16.20
N GLU A 64 -2.31 -2.60 -16.51
CA GLU A 64 -0.90 -2.37 -16.85
C GLU A 64 0.02 -2.77 -15.69
N ALA A 65 -0.42 -2.55 -14.45
CA ALA A 65 0.28 -2.99 -13.24
C ALA A 65 0.00 -4.47 -12.87
N ASN A 66 -0.82 -5.19 -13.63
CA ASN A 66 -1.30 -6.55 -13.33
C ASN A 66 -2.02 -6.66 -11.97
N ILE A 67 -2.70 -5.59 -11.55
CA ILE A 67 -3.44 -5.50 -10.29
C ILE A 67 -4.94 -5.50 -10.58
N ASN A 68 -5.69 -6.29 -9.84
CA ASN A 68 -7.14 -6.15 -9.78
C ASN A 68 -7.52 -5.20 -8.64
N LEU A 69 -8.14 -4.06 -8.97
CA LEU A 69 -8.53 -3.04 -7.98
C LEU A 69 -9.50 -3.58 -6.92
N ALA A 70 -10.44 -4.44 -7.30
CA ALA A 70 -11.36 -5.05 -6.34
C ALA A 70 -10.60 -5.98 -5.37
N ALA A 71 -9.66 -6.78 -5.89
CA ALA A 71 -8.82 -7.64 -5.06
C ALA A 71 -7.91 -6.83 -4.12
N LEU A 72 -7.37 -5.70 -4.60
CA LEU A 72 -6.56 -4.79 -3.80
C LEU A 72 -7.37 -4.17 -2.65
N MET A 73 -8.58 -3.68 -2.94
CA MET A 73 -9.47 -3.11 -1.93
C MET A 73 -9.88 -4.14 -0.89
N GLU A 74 -10.17 -5.37 -1.30
CA GLU A 74 -10.48 -6.46 -0.37
C GLU A 74 -9.28 -6.81 0.52
N ALA A 75 -8.07 -6.89 -0.05
CA ALA A 75 -6.85 -7.10 0.72
C ALA A 75 -6.63 -5.98 1.76
N PHE A 76 -6.89 -4.72 1.41
CA PHE A 76 -6.83 -3.61 2.35
C PHE A 76 -7.85 -3.75 3.48
N LYS A 77 -9.09 -4.15 3.20
CA LYS A 77 -10.12 -4.35 4.23
C LYS A 77 -9.74 -5.46 5.21
N VAL A 78 -9.25 -6.59 4.68
CA VAL A 78 -8.77 -7.71 5.51
C VAL A 78 -7.62 -7.26 6.41
N GLU A 79 -6.68 -6.48 5.86
CA GLU A 79 -5.55 -5.97 6.62
C GLU A 79 -5.99 -5.00 7.74
N MET A 80 -6.90 -4.06 7.47
CA MET A 80 -7.45 -3.15 8.48
C MET A 80 -8.19 -3.90 9.59
N LYS A 81 -8.96 -4.93 9.25
CA LYS A 81 -9.63 -5.79 10.23
C LYS A 81 -8.63 -6.44 11.19
N VAL A 82 -7.55 -7.00 10.65
CA VAL A 82 -6.46 -7.60 11.45
C VAL A 82 -5.81 -6.56 12.37
N MET A 83 -5.57 -5.35 11.88
CA MET A 83 -5.02 -4.27 12.72
C MET A 83 -5.99 -3.84 13.82
N ARG A 84 -7.29 -3.81 13.55
CA ARG A 84 -8.31 -3.43 14.54
C ARG A 84 -8.49 -4.49 15.62
N GLU A 85 -8.52 -5.76 15.27
CA GLU A 85 -8.51 -6.87 16.22
C GLU A 85 -7.31 -6.78 17.17
N MET A 86 -6.16 -6.37 16.66
CA MET A 86 -4.95 -6.16 17.46
C MET A 86 -5.10 -4.99 18.45
N VAL A 87 -5.57 -3.83 17.99
CA VAL A 87 -5.82 -2.67 18.87
C VAL A 87 -6.83 -3.03 19.96
N GLN A 88 -7.83 -3.86 19.63
CA GLN A 88 -8.81 -4.36 20.60
C GLN A 88 -8.19 -5.32 21.62
N VAL A 89 -7.23 -6.16 21.22
CA VAL A 89 -6.43 -6.96 22.16
C VAL A 89 -5.59 -6.05 23.06
N GLN A 90 -5.03 -4.95 22.53
CA GLN A 90 -4.30 -3.97 23.36
C GLN A 90 -5.22 -3.25 24.35
N GLU A 91 -6.46 -2.92 23.97
CA GLU A 91 -7.46 -2.27 24.83
C GLU A 91 -7.93 -3.18 25.98
N THR A 92 -8.10 -4.47 25.69
CA THR A 92 -8.61 -5.47 26.65
C THR A 92 -7.53 -6.11 27.52
N SER A 93 -6.26 -6.00 27.13
CA SER A 93 -5.14 -6.62 27.86
C SER A 93 -4.51 -5.67 28.87
N ALA A 94 -4.68 -5.95 30.16
CA ALA A 94 -3.99 -5.22 31.24
C ALA A 94 -2.53 -5.69 31.49
N ALA A 95 -2.12 -6.80 30.86
CA ALA A 95 -0.83 -7.44 31.11
C ALA A 95 0.26 -6.98 30.13
N THR A 96 1.27 -6.28 30.64
CA THR A 96 2.40 -5.71 29.86
C THR A 96 3.19 -6.76 29.07
N ALA A 97 3.30 -7.98 29.59
CA ALA A 97 3.99 -9.09 28.91
C ALA A 97 3.24 -9.55 27.65
N THR A 98 1.91 -9.53 27.66
CA THR A 98 1.07 -9.88 26.52
C THR A 98 1.18 -8.82 25.42
N LEU A 99 1.25 -7.55 25.79
CA LEU A 99 1.44 -6.43 24.86
C LEU A 99 2.80 -6.49 24.15
N ALA A 100 3.87 -6.76 24.89
CA ALA A 100 5.23 -6.90 24.33
C ALA A 100 5.34 -8.07 23.34
N ALA A 101 4.73 -9.22 23.67
CA ALA A 101 4.67 -10.37 22.76
C ALA A 101 3.87 -10.05 21.49
N LEU A 102 2.79 -9.27 21.62
CA LEU A 102 1.98 -8.81 20.49
C LEU A 102 2.79 -7.91 19.54
N ASP A 103 3.50 -6.93 20.09
CA ASP A 103 4.34 -6.02 19.31
C ASP A 103 5.46 -6.79 18.59
N GLN A 104 6.06 -7.80 19.24
CA GLN A 104 7.08 -8.64 18.61
C GLN A 104 6.52 -9.53 17.50
N ALA A 105 5.37 -10.17 17.73
CA ALA A 105 4.68 -10.96 16.71
C ALA A 105 4.30 -10.09 15.50
N TRP A 106 3.92 -8.83 15.74
CA TRP A 106 3.63 -7.87 14.70
C TRP A 106 4.89 -7.48 13.90
N ARG A 107 5.99 -7.16 14.59
CA ARG A 107 7.28 -6.90 13.92
C ARG A 107 7.69 -8.08 13.04
N GLN A 108 7.47 -9.33 13.47
CA GLN A 108 7.74 -10.52 12.65
C GLN A 108 6.77 -10.68 11.46
N LYS A 109 5.46 -10.50 11.69
CA LYS A 109 4.44 -10.61 10.63
C LYS A 109 4.68 -9.61 9.49
N PHE A 110 5.20 -8.43 9.82
CA PHE A 110 5.50 -7.38 8.85
C PHE A 110 6.99 -7.28 8.47
N GLN A 111 7.88 -8.05 9.12
CA GLN A 111 9.29 -8.20 8.70
C GLN A 111 9.40 -8.94 7.36
N GLY A 112 8.53 -9.93 7.13
CA GLY A 112 8.45 -10.69 5.87
C GLY A 112 7.75 -9.95 4.74
N ALA A 113 7.24 -8.75 4.99
CA ALA A 113 6.59 -7.92 3.99
C ALA A 113 7.67 -7.19 3.16
N THR A 114 8.54 -7.96 2.48
CA THR A 114 9.54 -7.47 1.51
C THR A 114 8.91 -6.63 0.40
N ARG A 115 7.63 -6.84 0.09
CA ARG A 115 6.81 -5.97 -0.77
C ARG A 115 6.71 -4.51 -0.28
N PHE A 116 6.85 -4.25 1.01
CA PHE A 116 6.77 -2.90 1.58
C PHE A 116 8.12 -2.19 1.59
N LYS A 117 9.24 -2.87 1.86
CA LYS A 117 10.60 -2.27 1.73
C LYS A 117 10.89 -1.76 0.32
N ALA A 118 10.39 -2.50 -0.66
CA ALA A 118 10.36 -2.12 -2.05
C ALA A 118 9.63 -0.79 -2.26
N MET A 119 8.34 -0.74 -1.89
CA MET A 119 7.54 0.49 -1.92
C MET A 119 8.20 1.62 -1.10
N ASP A 120 8.94 1.30 -0.03
CA ASP A 120 9.66 2.27 0.79
C ASP A 120 10.73 3.03 0.02
N ALA A 121 11.52 2.32 -0.80
CA ALA A 121 12.50 2.95 -1.67
C ALA A 121 11.87 3.79 -2.82
N VAL A 122 10.62 3.52 -3.20
CA VAL A 122 9.86 4.40 -4.12
C VAL A 122 9.37 5.66 -3.44
N PHE A 123 8.82 5.58 -2.24
CA PHE A 123 8.29 6.75 -1.53
C PHE A 123 9.37 7.68 -0.99
N ASP A 124 10.55 7.15 -0.63
CA ASP A 124 11.68 7.92 -0.10
C ASP A 124 12.55 8.56 -1.20
N ASP A 125 12.23 8.30 -2.47
CA ASP A 125 12.94 8.84 -3.63
C ASP A 125 11.97 9.67 -4.51
N PRO A 126 12.11 11.00 -4.56
CA PRO A 126 11.24 11.86 -5.35
C PRO A 126 11.17 11.47 -6.84
N ALA A 127 12.26 10.94 -7.41
CA ALA A 127 12.29 10.49 -8.80
C ALA A 127 11.54 9.16 -8.99
N ALA A 128 11.48 8.33 -7.95
CA ALA A 128 10.70 7.11 -7.94
C ALA A 128 9.20 7.36 -7.74
N MET A 129 8.85 8.38 -6.95
CA MET A 129 7.48 8.88 -6.81
C MET A 129 6.94 9.51 -8.10
N GLU A 130 7.82 10.16 -8.88
CA GLU A 130 7.50 10.63 -10.22
C GLU A 130 7.29 9.43 -11.16
N GLY A 131 8.19 8.44 -11.09
CA GLY A 131 8.05 7.16 -11.79
C GLY A 131 6.79 6.37 -11.41
N ALA A 132 6.31 6.42 -10.16
CA ALA A 132 5.08 5.72 -9.76
C ALA A 132 3.81 6.25 -10.44
N GLN A 133 3.88 7.40 -11.11
CA GLN A 133 2.81 7.93 -11.96
C GLN A 133 2.90 7.39 -13.41
N ASP A 134 4.01 6.75 -13.76
CA ASP A 134 4.25 6.06 -15.01
C ASP A 134 3.84 4.57 -14.88
N PRO A 135 2.87 4.10 -15.68
CA PRO A 135 2.41 2.71 -15.63
C PRO A 135 3.51 1.67 -15.88
N GLU A 136 4.53 1.98 -16.69
CA GLU A 136 5.63 1.05 -16.96
C GLU A 136 6.53 0.85 -15.74
N TYR A 137 6.70 1.89 -14.92
CA TYR A 137 7.47 1.82 -13.68
C TYR A 137 6.75 0.97 -12.64
N MET A 138 5.42 1.11 -12.53
CA MET A 138 4.59 0.28 -11.67
C MET A 138 4.70 -1.19 -12.08
N LYS A 139 4.49 -1.49 -13.38
CA LYS A 139 4.62 -2.84 -13.93
C LYS A 139 5.97 -3.46 -13.63
N ALA A 140 7.06 -2.73 -13.91
CA ALA A 140 8.42 -3.18 -13.66
C ALA A 140 8.69 -3.44 -12.18
N GLY A 141 8.16 -2.57 -11.30
CA GLY A 141 8.18 -2.76 -9.86
C GLY A 141 7.54 -4.10 -9.50
N PHE A 142 6.28 -4.31 -9.85
CA PHE A 142 5.57 -5.57 -9.54
C PHE A 142 6.27 -6.80 -10.11
N GLU A 143 6.72 -6.75 -11.37
CA GLU A 143 7.39 -7.86 -12.04
C GLU A 143 8.69 -8.27 -11.32
N VAL A 144 9.49 -7.29 -10.89
CA VAL A 144 10.76 -7.52 -10.20
C VAL A 144 10.56 -7.85 -8.72
N PHE A 145 9.47 -7.39 -8.08
CA PHE A 145 9.14 -7.80 -6.72
C PHE A 145 8.61 -9.22 -6.63
N ASP A 146 7.85 -9.64 -7.62
CA ASP A 146 7.36 -11.01 -7.69
C ASP A 146 8.49 -11.97 -8.07
N ASP A 147 9.41 -11.53 -8.93
CA ASP A 147 10.59 -12.29 -9.34
C ASP A 147 11.82 -11.38 -9.56
N PRO A 148 12.75 -11.32 -8.57
CA PRO A 148 13.95 -10.49 -8.64
C PRO A 148 14.86 -10.80 -9.84
N SER A 149 14.77 -11.99 -10.45
CA SER A 149 15.58 -12.35 -11.61
C SER A 149 15.21 -11.52 -12.86
N LYS A 150 13.99 -10.98 -12.90
CA LYS A 150 13.47 -10.15 -13.99
C LYS A 150 14.02 -8.73 -14.01
N LEU A 151 14.81 -8.34 -13.00
CA LEU A 151 15.48 -7.03 -12.96
C LEU A 151 16.27 -6.73 -14.26
N SER A 152 16.89 -7.76 -14.84
CA SER A 152 17.70 -7.62 -16.05
C SER A 152 16.90 -7.18 -17.29
N ASN A 153 15.59 -7.47 -17.35
CA ASN A 153 14.70 -7.06 -18.45
C ASN A 153 14.66 -5.54 -18.61
N TRP A 154 14.90 -4.80 -17.52
CA TRP A 154 14.74 -3.35 -17.45
C TRP A 154 16.04 -2.57 -17.66
N ARG A 155 17.16 -3.22 -17.98
CA ARG A 155 18.48 -2.57 -18.21
C ARG A 155 18.46 -1.48 -19.26
N HIS A 156 17.57 -1.59 -20.25
CA HIS A 156 17.41 -0.62 -21.34
C HIS A 156 16.78 0.71 -20.88
N LYS A 157 16.27 0.79 -19.63
CA LYS A 157 15.74 2.00 -19.00
C LYS A 157 16.59 2.37 -17.77
N PRO A 158 17.65 3.19 -17.93
CA PRO A 158 18.67 3.38 -16.88
C PRO A 158 18.14 3.93 -15.56
N ARG A 159 17.18 4.88 -15.62
CA ARG A 159 16.56 5.48 -14.42
C ARG A 159 15.71 4.45 -13.66
N LEU A 160 14.84 3.72 -14.36
CA LEU A 160 14.02 2.67 -13.79
C LEU A 160 14.87 1.51 -13.23
N TYR A 161 15.88 1.08 -13.98
CA TYR A 161 16.79 0.01 -13.55
C TYR A 161 17.55 0.36 -12.26
N ALA A 162 18.06 1.59 -12.15
CA ALA A 162 18.73 2.06 -10.93
C ALA A 162 17.78 2.08 -9.73
N LEU A 163 16.52 2.49 -9.94
CA LEU A 163 15.50 2.47 -8.92
C LEU A 163 15.16 1.04 -8.47
N LEU A 164 14.91 0.12 -9.41
CA LEU A 164 14.57 -1.27 -9.10
C LEU A 164 15.69 -1.97 -8.33
N ARG A 165 16.95 -1.69 -8.66
CA ARG A 165 18.12 -2.16 -7.89
C ARG A 165 18.11 -1.66 -6.46
N LYS A 166 17.90 -0.35 -6.27
CA LYS A 166 17.80 0.29 -4.96
C LYS A 166 16.65 -0.31 -4.13
N MET A 167 15.50 -0.61 -4.76
CA MET A 167 14.36 -1.26 -4.10
C MET A 167 14.65 -2.70 -3.66
N LEU A 168 15.52 -3.43 -4.38
CA LEU A 168 15.98 -4.76 -4.01
C LEU A 168 17.16 -4.75 -3.00
N GLY A 169 17.69 -3.57 -2.67
CA GLY A 169 18.88 -3.43 -1.82
C GLY A 169 20.19 -3.85 -2.50
N GLN A 170 20.29 -3.70 -3.83
CA GLN A 170 21.44 -4.06 -4.66
C GLN A 170 22.07 -2.87 -5.41
#